data_AF-A0A9W8AV93-F1
#
_entry.id   AF-A0A9W8AV93-F1
#
_cell.length_a   1.000
_cell.length_b   1.000
_cell.length_c   1.000
_cell.angle_alpha   90.00
_cell.angle_beta   90.00
_cell.angle_gamma   90.00
#
_symmetry.space_group_name_H-M   'P 1'
#
loop_
_entity.id
_entity.type
_entity.pdbx_description
1 polymer ?
#
loop_
_entity_poly.entity_id
_entity_poly.type
_entity_poly.pdbx_seq_one_letter_code
_entity_poly.pdbx_strand_id
1 'polypeptide(L)'
;MAIATITEVFNNYQVFQRNVKIRKGEAVKLILQSSDINTVRGVFIDYLHRLHAKNSSTDPSYTKVNMLVGSALAHIVPHYQAPACATSAPVLLVAALLTVLVALVYQWQGMLV
;
A
#
# COMPACT_ATOMS: atom_id res chain seq x y z
N MET A 1 -15.15 -0.52 -2.92
CA MET A 1 -16.05 -0.42 -1.75
C MET A 1 -16.20 -1.74 -1.01
N ALA A 2 -16.76 -2.79 -1.62
CA ALA A 2 -17.10 -4.04 -0.92
C ALA A 2 -15.89 -4.75 -0.27
N ILE A 3 -14.72 -4.75 -0.92
CA ILE A 3 -13.53 -5.39 -0.35
C ILE A 3 -13.12 -4.75 0.98
N ALA A 4 -13.21 -3.42 1.09
CA ALA A 4 -12.91 -2.71 2.32
C ALA A 4 -13.92 -3.04 3.43
N THR A 5 -15.20 -3.25 3.10
CA THR A 5 -16.19 -3.66 4.09
C THR A 5 -15.90 -5.07 4.59
N ILE A 6 -15.51 -5.99 3.69
CA ILE A 6 -15.11 -7.36 4.03
C ILE A 6 -13.94 -7.33 5.01
N THR A 7 -12.91 -6.52 4.73
CA THR A 7 -11.75 -6.38 5.62
C THR A 7 -12.13 -5.83 7.00
N GLU A 8 -13.13 -4.96 7.11
CA GLU A 8 -13.57 -4.40 8.40
C GLU A 8 -14.46 -5.34 9.22
N VAL A 9 -15.28 -6.15 8.57
CA VAL A 9 -16.12 -7.15 9.28
C VAL A 9 -15.35 -8.42 9.62
N PHE A 10 -14.27 -8.72 8.90
CA PHE A 10 -13.48 -9.93 9.12
C PHE A 10 -12.77 -9.88 10.48
N ASN A 11 -12.93 -10.94 11.26
CA ASN A 11 -12.40 -11.10 12.61
C ASN A 11 -12.74 -9.92 13.56
N ASN A 12 -13.98 -9.42 13.48
CA ASN A 12 -14.45 -8.26 14.25
C ASN A 12 -15.74 -8.59 15.02
N TYR A 13 -15.64 -8.71 16.36
CA TYR A 13 -16.79 -8.99 17.23
C TYR A 13 -17.88 -7.90 17.22
N GLN A 14 -17.54 -6.68 16.80
CA GLN A 14 -18.49 -5.57 16.78
C GLN A 14 -19.62 -5.78 15.76
N VAL A 15 -19.43 -6.68 14.77
CA VAL A 15 -20.43 -7.04 13.78
C VAL A 15 -21.71 -7.57 14.42
N PHE A 16 -21.59 -8.25 15.58
CA PHE A 16 -22.74 -8.81 16.30
C PHE A 16 -23.46 -7.78 17.19
N GLN A 17 -22.82 -6.65 17.48
CA GLN A 17 -23.37 -5.63 18.38
C GLN A 17 -23.93 -4.43 17.63
N ARG A 18 -23.34 -4.09 16.47
CA ARG A 18 -23.69 -2.89 15.70
C ARG A 18 -23.41 -3.07 14.22
N ASN A 19 -24.02 -2.21 13.41
CA ASN A 19 -23.70 -2.11 11.98
C ASN A 19 -22.29 -1.54 11.80
N VAL A 20 -21.35 -2.40 11.44
CA VAL A 20 -19.99 -2.00 11.06
C VAL A 20 -20.04 -1.31 9.70
N LYS A 21 -19.54 -0.08 9.64
CA LYS A 21 -19.50 0.75 8.43
C LYS A 21 -18.12 1.36 8.28
N ILE A 22 -17.69 1.58 7.04
CA ILE A 22 -16.44 2.28 6.72
C ILE A 22 -16.59 3.77 7.06
N ARG A 23 -15.52 4.39 7.57
CA ARG A 23 -15.50 5.84 7.86
C ARG A 23 -15.64 6.66 6.57
N LYS A 24 -16.31 7.81 6.65
CA LYS A 24 -16.54 8.70 5.49
C LYS A 24 -15.26 9.05 4.73
N GLY A 25 -14.17 9.32 5.44
CA GLY A 25 -12.88 9.64 4.81
C GLY A 25 -12.31 8.49 3.97
N GLU A 26 -12.45 7.25 4.45
CA GLU A 26 -12.03 6.08 3.68
C GLU A 26 -12.94 5.82 2.49
N ALA A 27 -14.25 6.06 2.62
CA ALA A 27 -15.18 6.00 1.50
C ALA A 27 -14.81 7.02 0.40
N VAL A 28 -14.51 8.27 0.77
CA VAL A 28 -14.06 9.30 -0.18
C VAL A 28 -12.74 8.91 -0.82
N LYS A 29 -11.78 8.38 -0.06
CA LYS A 29 -10.50 7.89 -0.61
C LYS A 29 -10.74 6.80 -1.67
N LEU A 30 -11.61 5.83 -1.38
CA LEU A 30 -11.96 4.77 -2.33
C LEU A 30 -12.60 5.33 -3.59
N ILE A 31 -13.51 6.31 -3.47
CA ILE A 31 -14.14 6.98 -4.62
C ILE A 31 -13.09 7.66 -5.50
N LEU A 32 -12.18 8.43 -4.89
CA LEU A 32 -11.12 9.15 -5.61
C LEU A 32 -10.13 8.20 -6.31
N GLN A 33 -9.84 7.05 -5.69
CA GLN A 33 -8.91 6.06 -6.25
C GLN A 33 -9.57 5.11 -7.27
N SER A 34 -10.90 5.19 -7.50
CA SER A 34 -11.63 4.28 -8.38
C SER A 34 -11.81 4.78 -9.82
N SER A 35 -11.06 5.79 -10.25
CA SER A 35 -11.15 6.32 -11.62
C SER A 35 -10.47 5.44 -12.66
N ASP A 36 -9.34 4.80 -12.30
CA ASP A 36 -8.54 3.97 -13.20
C ASP A 36 -8.50 2.52 -12.73
N ILE A 37 -8.58 1.57 -13.66
CA ILE A 37 -8.57 0.14 -13.33
C ILE A 37 -7.26 -0.30 -12.67
N ASN A 38 -6.13 0.29 -13.06
CA ASN A 38 -4.83 -0.02 -12.45
C ASN A 38 -4.79 0.43 -10.98
N THR A 39 -5.29 1.63 -10.70
CA THR A 39 -5.40 2.16 -9.33
C THR A 39 -6.35 1.30 -8.50
N VAL A 40 -7.49 0.88 -9.07
CA VAL A 40 -8.42 -0.05 -8.42
C VAL A 40 -7.76 -1.39 -8.09
N ARG A 41 -6.98 -1.97 -9.02
CA ARG A 41 -6.22 -3.21 -8.78
C ARG A 41 -5.24 -3.04 -7.62
N GLY A 42 -4.51 -1.92 -7.58
CA GLY A 42 -3.61 -1.59 -6.47
C GLY A 42 -4.34 -1.51 -5.13
N VAL A 43 -5.45 -0.77 -5.09
CA VAL A 43 -6.31 -0.70 -3.90
C VAL A 43 -6.82 -2.07 -3.50
N PHE A 44 -7.22 -2.92 -4.45
CA PHE A 44 -7.71 -4.27 -4.14
C PHE A 44 -6.60 -5.14 -3.53
N ILE A 45 -5.38 -5.10 -4.09
CA ILE A 45 -4.20 -5.79 -3.55
C ILE A 45 -3.93 -5.33 -2.11
N ASP A 46 -3.95 -4.02 -1.85
CA ASP A 46 -3.75 -3.48 -0.49
C ASP A 46 -4.77 -4.04 0.52
N TYR A 47 -6.05 -4.11 0.16
CA TYR A 47 -7.07 -4.68 1.06
C TYR A 47 -6.97 -6.20 1.20
N LEU A 48 -6.54 -6.93 0.17
CA LEU A 48 -6.25 -8.36 0.28
C LEU A 48 -5.11 -8.63 1.26
N HIS A 49 -4.04 -7.81 1.24
CA HIS A 49 -2.96 -7.90 2.22
C HIS A 49 -3.44 -7.62 3.65
N ARG A 50 -4.27 -6.59 3.83
CA ARG A 50 -4.88 -6.30 5.15
C ARG A 50 -5.79 -7.43 5.63
N LEU A 51 -6.56 -8.03 4.72
CA LEU A 51 -7.44 -9.16 5.03
C LEU A 51 -6.61 -10.38 5.46
N HIS A 52 -5.55 -10.70 4.72
CA HIS A 52 -4.63 -11.78 5.05
C HIS A 52 -3.95 -11.56 6.41
N ALA A 53 -3.52 -10.33 6.70
CA ALA A 53 -2.90 -9.99 7.99
C ALA A 53 -3.86 -10.12 9.19
N LYS A 54 -5.18 -9.99 8.98
CA LYS A 54 -6.20 -10.18 10.04
C LYS A 54 -6.55 -11.66 10.27
N ASN A 55 -6.10 -12.57 9.41
CA ASN A 55 -6.42 -13.99 9.46
C ASN A 55 -5.57 -14.70 10.53
N SER A 56 -6.22 -15.35 11.50
CA SER A 56 -5.53 -16.07 12.57
C SER A 56 -5.40 -17.55 12.25
N SER A 57 -4.24 -18.15 12.51
CA SER A 57 -4.02 -19.60 12.34
C SER A 57 -4.86 -20.46 13.27
N THR A 58 -5.43 -19.87 14.33
CA THR A 58 -6.35 -20.53 15.26
C THR A 58 -7.74 -20.73 14.65
N ASP A 59 -8.10 -19.99 13.61
CA ASP A 59 -9.45 -20.05 13.03
C ASP A 59 -9.64 -21.30 12.16
N PRO A 60 -10.79 -22.00 12.25
CA PRO A 60 -11.04 -23.22 11.47
C PRO A 60 -11.13 -22.95 9.96
N SER A 61 -11.36 -21.70 9.55
CA SER A 61 -11.43 -21.28 8.14
C SER A 61 -10.12 -20.69 7.61
N TYR A 62 -9.03 -20.71 8.39
CA TYR A 62 -7.75 -20.09 8.03
C TYR A 62 -7.26 -20.50 6.63
N THR A 63 -7.21 -21.81 6.36
CA THR A 63 -6.72 -22.36 5.08
C THR A 63 -7.58 -21.95 3.90
N LYS A 64 -8.91 -21.92 4.08
CA LYS A 64 -9.86 -21.53 3.02
C LYS A 64 -9.71 -20.07 2.66
N VAL A 65 -9.62 -19.19 3.66
CA VAL A 65 -9.41 -17.75 3.48
C VAL A 65 -8.09 -17.52 2.75
N ASN A 66 -7.03 -18.22 3.17
CA ASN A 66 -5.72 -18.04 2.57
C ASN A 66 -5.67 -18.49 1.10
N MET A 67 -6.31 -19.61 0.79
CA MET A 67 -6.44 -20.10 -0.59
C MET A 67 -7.21 -19.09 -1.46
N LEU A 68 -8.32 -18.55 -0.95
CA LEU A 68 -9.12 -17.55 -1.67
C LEU A 68 -8.33 -16.26 -1.94
N VAL A 69 -7.61 -15.75 -0.94
CA VAL A 69 -6.74 -14.57 -1.11
C VAL A 69 -5.65 -14.86 -2.14
N GLY A 70 -5.03 -16.04 -2.09
CA GLY A 70 -4.02 -16.47 -3.07
C GLY A 70 -4.57 -16.53 -4.50
N SER A 71 -5.74 -17.13 -4.70
CA SER A 71 -6.39 -17.18 -6.02
C SER A 71 -6.77 -15.79 -6.54
N ALA A 72 -7.25 -14.90 -5.67
CA ALA A 72 -7.58 -13.52 -6.05
C ALA A 72 -6.33 -12.72 -6.45
N LEU A 73 -5.24 -12.84 -5.69
CA LEU A 73 -3.96 -12.21 -6.03
C LEU A 73 -3.41 -12.75 -7.36
N ALA A 74 -3.40 -14.07 -7.54
CA ALA A 74 -2.93 -14.70 -8.78
C ALA A 74 -3.67 -14.19 -10.02
N HIS A 75 -4.97 -13.86 -9.89
CA HIS A 75 -5.76 -13.29 -10.97
C HIS A 75 -5.43 -11.80 -11.24
N ILE A 76 -5.18 -11.02 -10.19
CA ILE A 76 -5.03 -9.56 -10.30
C ILE A 76 -3.59 -9.14 -10.66
N VAL A 77 -2.60 -9.77 -10.04
CA VAL A 77 -1.17 -9.47 -10.19
C VAL A 77 -0.68 -9.41 -11.64
N PRO A 78 -1.01 -10.35 -12.56
CA PRO A 78 -0.51 -10.29 -13.94
C PRO A 78 -1.02 -9.07 -14.72
N HIS A 79 -2.12 -8.47 -14.27
CA HIS A 79 -2.70 -7.29 -14.89
C HIS A 79 -2.40 -6.00 -14.11
N TYR A 80 -1.71 -6.10 -12.97
CA TYR A 80 -1.36 -4.94 -12.17
C TYR A 80 -0.07 -4.31 -12.68
N GLN A 81 -0.16 -3.05 -13.09
CA GLN A 81 1.00 -2.22 -13.39
C GLN A 81 1.33 -1.42 -12.14
N ALA A 82 2.47 -1.73 -11.51
CA ALA A 82 2.97 -0.92 -10.41
C ALA A 82 3.09 0.53 -10.89
N PRO A 83 2.65 1.52 -10.09
CA PRO A 83 2.85 2.92 -10.46
C PRO A 83 4.34 3.10 -10.73
N ALA A 84 4.69 3.68 -11.88
CA ALA A 84 6.07 4.02 -12.18
C ALA A 84 6.60 4.75 -10.95
N CYS A 85 7.59 4.14 -10.29
CA CYS A 85 8.19 4.71 -9.09
C CYS A 85 8.48 6.16 -9.46
N ALA A 86 7.82 7.10 -8.79
CA ALA A 86 8.30 8.45 -8.70
C ALA A 86 9.57 8.39 -7.85
N THR A 87 10.59 7.66 -8.33
CA THR A 87 11.97 7.96 -8.06
C THR A 87 12.05 9.40 -8.49
N SER A 88 11.97 10.28 -7.50
CA SER A 88 12.23 11.68 -7.70
C SER A 88 13.70 11.72 -8.11
N ALA A 89 13.95 11.56 -9.40
CA ALA A 89 15.18 11.95 -10.06
C ALA A 89 15.72 13.27 -9.45
N PRO A 90 14.87 14.27 -9.10
CA PRO A 90 15.36 15.44 -8.37
C PRO A 90 15.99 15.16 -6.99
N VAL A 91 15.52 14.19 -6.20
CA VAL A 91 16.10 13.92 -4.86
C VAL A 91 17.49 13.30 -4.96
N LEU A 92 17.69 12.36 -5.89
CA LEU A 92 19.03 11.79 -6.14
C LEU A 92 19.99 12.85 -6.70
N LEU A 93 19.49 13.73 -7.57
CA LEU A 93 20.27 14.81 -8.17
C LEU A 93 20.65 15.87 -7.13
N VAL A 94 19.73 16.23 -6.23
CA VAL A 94 20.00 17.12 -5.09
C VAL A 94 21.00 16.50 -4.13
N ALA A 95 20.87 15.21 -3.81
CA ALA A 95 21.83 14.52 -2.95
C ALA A 95 23.24 14.47 -3.57
N ALA A 96 23.34 14.25 -4.88
CA ALA A 96 24.62 14.27 -5.60
C ALA A 96 25.23 15.68 -5.67
N LEU A 97 24.42 16.73 -5.85
CA LEU A 97 24.92 18.11 -5.83
C LEU A 97 25.43 18.51 -4.45
N LEU A 98 24.77 18.06 -3.37
CA LEU A 98 25.21 18.32 -2.00
C LEU A 98 26.54 17.64 -1.66
N THR A 99 26.75 16.40 -2.11
CA THR A 99 28.04 15.71 -1.87
C THR A 99 29.19 16.36 -2.65
N VAL A 100 28.94 16.84 -3.87
CA VAL A 100 29.92 17.59 -4.67
C VAL A 100 30.25 18.95 -4.02
N LEU A 101 29.26 19.68 -3.54
CA LEU A 101 29.46 20.96 -2.85
C LEU A 101 30.31 20.79 -1.58
N VAL A 102 30.01 19.77 -0.77
CA VAL A 102 30.76 19.45 0.44
C VAL A 102 32.22 19.12 0.10
N ALA A 103 32.47 18.30 -0.92
CA ALA A 103 33.82 17.96 -1.36
C ALA A 103 34.62 19.19 -1.84
N LEU A 104 33.98 20.11 -2.56
CA LEU A 104 34.60 21.37 -2.98
C LEU A 104 34.96 22.25 -1.77
N VAL A 105 34.08 22.37 -0.78
CA VAL A 105 34.38 23.14 0.45
C VAL A 105 35.60 22.57 1.18
N TYR A 106 35.72 21.24 1.28
CA TYR A 106 36.90 20.59 1.87
C TYR A 106 38.19 20.86 1.07
N GLN A 107 38.14 20.83 -0.26
CA GLN A 107 39.30 21.14 -1.11
C GLN A 107 39.75 22.61 -0.98
N TRP A 108 38.81 23.55 -0.85
CA TRP A 108 39.13 24.97 -0.67
C TRP A 108 39.74 25.28 0.71
N GLN A 109 39.30 24.61 1.77
CA GLN A 109 39.90 24.77 3.11
C GLN A 109 41.31 24.18 3.20
N GLY A 110 41.60 23.09 2.48
CA GLY A 110 42.94 22.49 2.44
C GLY A 110 43.99 23.29 1.67
N MET A 111 43.59 24.31 0.90
CA MET A 111 44.49 25.16 0.11
C MET A 111 44.80 26.51 0.80
N LEU A 112 44.14 26.81 1.92
CA LEU A 112 44.26 28.06 2.69
C LEU A 112 45.10 27.90 3.97
N VAL A 113 45.73 26.73 4.16
CA VAL A 113 46.73 26.41 5.21
C VAL A 113 48.07 26.14 4.54
#